data_AF-A0AAD6UER0-F1
#
_entry.id   AF-A0AAD6UER0-F1
#
_cell.length_a   1.000
_cell.length_b   1.000
_cell.length_c   1.000
_cell.angle_alpha   90.00
_cell.angle_beta   90.00
_cell.angle_gamma   90.00
#
_symmetry.space_group_name_H-M   'P 1'
#
loop_
_entity.id
_entity.type
_entity.pdbx_description
1 polymer ?
#
loop_
_entity_poly.entity_id
_entity_poly.type
_entity_poly.pdbx_seq_one_letter_code
_entity_poly.pdbx_strand_id
1 'polypeptide(L)'
;MTFASGNIENPFNLTIERTGCEYEGDITASTNKSGNALSDMDARLRRWYEAGDVSGYGDVKTQETKVDPAVRNAREIPASDFRVSPNLIARVQAIWNASFFPTHVRAEPYKIHMYGPGGKFESHRDTPETDLVDVIHFVGEIATGYRAVIAVKILRQHQETPEVPANIQLQRKIKDVLMQLDTPYGILLQHQYSAGTAELNGPDAVLHAAAGDTGGDVKLLPVLIRWTASRYEFSGHDPEDYDWGKNECRADVFPMTEAHVDTVLAHIRTENARAKDEDHREPKLFVDLKGTDAEWINTQGAQPIPFYSPQFSGTSVAWLEELYNTFEHTGNESRPYEENSIYLSYAVVVLPK
;
A
#
# COMPACT_ATOMS: atom_id res chain seq x y z
N MET A 1 10.88 12.61 -0.23
CA MET A 1 11.04 11.13 -0.14
C MET A 1 12.51 10.82 -0.14
N THR A 2 12.99 10.09 0.87
CA THR A 2 14.33 9.48 0.86
C THR A 2 14.19 8.09 0.25
N PHE A 3 14.86 7.84 -0.87
CA PHE A 3 14.97 6.50 -1.45
C PHE A 3 16.30 5.88 -1.01
N ALA A 4 16.28 4.60 -0.65
CA ALA A 4 17.49 3.82 -0.46
C ALA A 4 17.84 3.15 -1.78
N SER A 5 19.10 3.25 -2.20
CA SER A 5 19.63 2.52 -3.35
C SER A 5 21.03 2.00 -3.03
N GLY A 6 21.42 0.95 -3.74
CA GLY A 6 22.72 0.30 -3.58
C GLY A 6 23.11 -0.48 -4.82
N ASN A 7 24.36 -0.93 -4.86
CA ASN A 7 24.88 -1.77 -5.93
C ASN A 7 24.99 -3.22 -5.46
N ILE A 8 24.64 -4.16 -6.33
CA ILE A 8 24.94 -5.57 -6.12
C ILE A 8 26.37 -5.81 -6.61
N GLU A 9 27.30 -6.01 -5.69
CA GLU A 9 28.72 -6.19 -6.02
C GLU A 9 29.03 -7.58 -6.59
N ASN A 10 28.30 -8.59 -6.11
CA ASN A 10 28.51 -9.97 -6.55
C ASN A 10 27.80 -10.23 -7.89
N PRO A 11 28.47 -10.86 -8.85
CA PRO A 11 27.82 -11.24 -10.09
C PRO A 11 26.71 -12.27 -9.86
N PHE A 12 25.72 -12.26 -10.75
CA PHE A 12 24.67 -13.25 -10.80
C PHE A 12 24.41 -13.66 -12.24
N ASN A 13 23.94 -14.89 -12.44
CA ASN A 13 23.61 -15.39 -13.78
C ASN A 13 22.17 -15.00 -14.13
N LEU A 14 21.98 -14.53 -15.36
CA LEU A 14 20.67 -14.26 -15.95
C LEU A 14 20.53 -15.08 -17.23
N THR A 15 19.43 -15.81 -17.32
CA THR A 15 18.99 -16.49 -18.54
C THR A 15 17.69 -15.86 -19.00
N ILE A 16 17.58 -15.49 -20.28
CA ILE A 16 16.36 -15.01 -20.94
C ILE A 16 16.16 -15.89 -22.18
N GLU A 17 14.99 -16.53 -22.27
CA GLU A 17 14.61 -17.48 -23.33
C GLU A 17 13.69 -16.83 -24.37
N ARG A 18 13.19 -15.62 -24.11
CA ARG A 18 12.28 -14.90 -25.01
C ARG A 18 12.93 -14.57 -26.36
N THR A 19 12.20 -14.83 -27.44
CA THR A 19 12.64 -14.51 -28.80
C THR A 19 12.95 -13.03 -29.00
N GLY A 20 14.15 -12.72 -29.50
CA GLY A 20 14.67 -11.36 -29.66
C GLY A 20 15.29 -10.74 -28.40
N CYS A 21 15.10 -11.38 -27.24
CA CYS A 21 15.68 -10.99 -25.96
C CYS A 21 16.71 -11.98 -25.41
N GLU A 22 17.09 -12.99 -26.20
CA GLU A 22 17.85 -14.14 -25.72
C GLU A 22 19.17 -13.71 -25.07
N TYR A 23 19.43 -14.29 -23.91
CA TYR A 23 20.65 -14.02 -23.16
C TYR A 23 20.94 -15.14 -22.18
N GLU A 24 22.21 -15.51 -22.07
CA GLU A 24 22.69 -16.38 -21.01
C GLU A 24 24.07 -15.89 -20.59
N GLY A 25 24.24 -15.54 -19.33
CA GLY A 25 25.53 -15.15 -18.81
C GLY A 25 25.48 -14.37 -17.51
N ASP A 26 26.66 -13.99 -17.04
CA ASP A 26 26.81 -13.27 -15.79
C ASP A 26 26.57 -11.76 -15.96
N ILE A 27 25.70 -11.24 -15.11
CA ILE A 27 25.52 -9.81 -14.88
C ILE A 27 26.50 -9.40 -13.78
N THR A 28 27.47 -8.56 -14.15
CA THR A 28 28.48 -8.04 -13.23
C THR A 28 28.23 -6.56 -12.97
N ALA A 29 28.55 -6.07 -11.77
CA ALA A 29 28.65 -4.63 -11.53
C ALA A 29 29.61 -4.00 -12.55
N SER A 30 29.25 -2.85 -13.12
CA SER A 30 30.09 -2.17 -14.10
C SER A 30 31.30 -1.55 -13.40
N THR A 31 32.42 -2.26 -13.36
CA THR A 31 33.71 -1.67 -12.99
C THR A 31 34.26 -0.96 -14.24
N ASN A 32 34.13 0.37 -14.31
CA ASN A 32 34.79 1.26 -15.30
C ASN A 32 35.03 0.61 -16.68
N LYS A 33 33.97 0.23 -17.38
CA LYS A 33 34.11 -0.40 -18.70
C LYS A 33 34.47 0.65 -19.76
N SER A 34 35.41 0.30 -20.63
CA SER A 34 35.84 1.11 -21.79
C SER A 34 34.69 1.32 -22.78
N GLY A 35 34.80 2.34 -23.65
CA GLY A 35 33.70 2.83 -24.51
C GLY A 35 32.97 1.79 -25.35
N ASN A 36 33.64 0.71 -25.79
CA ASN A 36 33.00 -0.35 -26.60
C ASN A 36 32.01 -1.23 -25.81
N ALA A 37 32.22 -1.41 -24.51
CA ALA A 37 31.36 -2.26 -23.69
C ALA A 37 30.05 -1.54 -23.27
N LEU A 38 30.07 -0.20 -23.22
CA LEU A 38 28.86 0.61 -23.03
C LEU A 38 27.97 0.53 -24.28
N SER A 39 28.55 0.62 -25.48
CA SER A 39 27.78 0.49 -26.73
C SER A 39 27.15 -0.89 -26.89
N ASP A 40 27.81 -1.96 -26.44
CA ASP A 40 27.26 -3.32 -26.50
C ASP A 40 26.08 -3.52 -25.54
N MET A 41 26.14 -2.92 -24.35
CA MET A 41 25.03 -2.95 -23.39
C MET A 41 23.84 -2.15 -23.91
N ASP A 42 24.07 -0.94 -24.42
CA ASP A 42 23.00 -0.11 -24.98
C ASP A 42 22.32 -0.78 -26.17
N ALA A 43 23.10 -1.39 -27.06
CA ALA A 43 22.56 -2.15 -28.19
C ALA A 43 21.74 -3.37 -27.73
N ARG A 44 22.15 -4.03 -26.65
CA ARG A 44 21.41 -5.15 -26.06
C ARG A 44 20.10 -4.70 -25.43
N LEU A 45 20.13 -3.69 -24.56
CA LEU A 45 18.95 -3.17 -23.89
C LEU A 45 17.93 -2.62 -24.88
N ARG A 46 18.39 -1.95 -25.93
CA ARG A 46 17.54 -1.50 -27.03
C ARG A 46 16.84 -2.67 -27.72
N ARG A 47 17.60 -3.72 -28.07
CA ARG A 47 17.04 -4.93 -28.71
C ARG A 47 15.98 -5.59 -27.83
N TRP A 48 16.28 -5.75 -26.53
CA TRP A 48 15.33 -6.32 -25.59
C TRP A 48 14.06 -5.46 -25.46
N TYR A 49 14.20 -4.14 -25.44
CA TYR A 49 13.06 -3.22 -25.43
C TYR A 49 12.20 -3.36 -26.70
N GLU A 50 12.83 -3.42 -27.88
CA GLU A 50 12.13 -3.55 -29.17
C GLU A 50 11.40 -4.90 -29.31
N ALA A 51 11.89 -5.97 -28.68
CA ALA A 51 11.32 -7.32 -28.72
C ALA A 51 10.40 -7.67 -27.52
N GLY A 52 10.44 -6.88 -26.44
CA GLY A 52 9.60 -7.07 -25.26
C GLY A 52 8.11 -6.84 -25.56
N ASP A 53 7.23 -7.45 -24.77
CA ASP A 53 5.80 -7.20 -24.87
C ASP A 53 5.48 -5.79 -24.37
N VAL A 54 4.41 -5.19 -24.86
CA VAL A 54 3.89 -3.95 -24.28
C VAL A 54 3.50 -4.22 -22.84
N SER A 55 4.12 -3.50 -21.90
CA SER A 55 3.82 -3.68 -20.48
C SER A 55 2.56 -2.89 -20.15
N GLY A 56 1.47 -3.63 -19.94
CA GLY A 56 0.22 -3.05 -19.48
C GLY A 56 0.31 -2.63 -18.01
N TYR A 57 -0.60 -1.79 -17.59
CA TYR A 57 -0.95 -1.64 -16.19
C TYR A 57 -2.36 -2.18 -16.03
N GLY A 58 -2.75 -2.42 -14.80
CA GLY A 58 -4.10 -2.88 -14.60
C GLY A 58 -5.03 -1.85 -14.06
N ASP A 59 -6.29 -2.04 -14.36
CA ASP A 59 -7.33 -1.10 -14.04
C ASP A 59 -8.34 -1.75 -13.09
N VAL A 60 -8.33 -1.32 -11.82
CA VAL A 60 -9.24 -1.85 -10.79
C VAL A 60 -10.71 -1.51 -11.05
N LYS A 61 -11.04 -0.51 -11.86
CA LYS A 61 -12.44 -0.21 -12.15
C LYS A 61 -13.03 -1.21 -13.13
N THR A 62 -12.27 -1.55 -14.15
CA THR A 62 -12.70 -2.41 -15.27
C THR A 62 -12.22 -3.84 -15.16
N GLN A 63 -11.25 -4.11 -14.29
CA GLN A 63 -10.69 -5.45 -14.05
C GLN A 63 -9.95 -6.02 -15.26
N GLU A 64 -9.28 -5.16 -16.01
CA GLU A 64 -8.61 -5.49 -17.25
C GLU A 64 -7.18 -4.94 -17.30
N THR A 65 -6.29 -5.63 -18.03
CA THR A 65 -5.00 -5.05 -18.40
C THR A 65 -5.23 -3.98 -19.44
N LYS A 66 -4.88 -2.74 -19.12
CA LYS A 66 -4.92 -1.62 -20.05
C LYS A 66 -3.53 -1.23 -20.52
N VAL A 67 -3.50 -0.67 -21.72
CA VAL A 67 -2.30 -0.10 -22.33
C VAL A 67 -2.61 1.35 -22.63
N ASP A 68 -2.04 2.25 -21.81
CA ASP A 68 -2.06 3.69 -22.00
C ASP A 68 -0.64 4.22 -21.78
N PRO A 69 0.06 4.68 -22.84
CA PRO A 69 1.38 5.27 -22.74
C PRO A 69 1.46 6.50 -21.82
N ALA A 70 0.34 7.19 -21.57
CA ALA A 70 0.27 8.30 -20.63
C ALA A 70 0.39 7.83 -19.17
N VAL A 71 -0.01 6.59 -18.87
CA VAL A 71 0.08 5.97 -17.54
C VAL A 71 1.35 5.13 -17.43
N ARG A 72 1.60 4.26 -18.40
CA ARG A 72 2.74 3.36 -18.45
C ARG A 72 3.27 3.24 -19.87
N ASN A 73 4.50 3.69 -20.06
CA ASN A 73 5.25 3.51 -21.30
C ASN A 73 6.44 2.60 -21.03
N ALA A 74 6.21 1.30 -21.15
CA ALA A 74 7.20 0.28 -20.84
C ALA A 74 7.03 -0.97 -21.70
N ARG A 75 8.02 -1.84 -21.61
CA ARG A 75 8.05 -3.18 -22.20
C ARG A 75 8.35 -4.21 -21.10
N GLU A 76 7.95 -5.46 -21.31
CA GLU A 76 8.19 -6.50 -20.32
C GLU A 76 8.61 -7.85 -20.90
N ILE A 77 9.27 -8.64 -20.05
CA ILE A 77 9.53 -10.06 -20.22
C ILE A 77 8.92 -10.77 -19.00
N PRO A 78 7.98 -11.71 -19.19
CA PRO A 78 7.32 -12.40 -18.08
C PRO A 78 8.27 -13.39 -17.39
N ALA A 79 8.00 -13.73 -16.12
CA ALA A 79 8.77 -14.73 -15.35
C ALA A 79 8.94 -16.10 -16.03
N SER A 80 8.01 -16.48 -16.92
CA SER A 80 8.14 -17.73 -17.68
C SER A 80 9.35 -17.74 -18.61
N ASP A 81 9.82 -16.56 -19.01
CA ASP A 81 10.79 -16.39 -20.09
C ASP A 81 12.18 -16.01 -19.58
N PHE A 82 12.38 -15.94 -18.25
CA PHE A 82 13.69 -15.67 -17.69
C PHE A 82 13.92 -16.39 -16.36
N ARG A 83 15.19 -16.57 -16.03
CA ARG A 83 15.64 -17.16 -14.78
C ARG A 83 16.81 -16.36 -14.25
N VAL A 84 16.83 -16.16 -12.93
CA VAL A 84 17.97 -15.60 -12.22
C VAL A 84 18.56 -16.65 -11.30
N SER A 85 19.87 -16.60 -11.09
CA SER A 85 20.53 -17.53 -10.20
C SER A 85 20.02 -17.40 -8.75
N PRO A 86 19.88 -18.51 -7.99
CA PRO A 86 19.38 -18.49 -6.63
C PRO A 86 20.16 -17.60 -5.66
N ASN A 87 21.45 -17.34 -5.94
CA ASN A 87 22.28 -16.44 -5.13
C ASN A 87 21.78 -14.99 -5.13
N LEU A 88 21.20 -14.49 -6.23
CA LEU A 88 20.62 -13.15 -6.30
C LEU A 88 19.42 -13.07 -5.35
N ILE A 89 18.55 -14.07 -5.39
CA ILE A 89 17.33 -14.13 -4.57
C ILE A 89 17.68 -14.23 -3.09
N ALA A 90 18.58 -15.14 -2.72
CA ALA A 90 19.07 -15.25 -1.35
C ALA A 90 19.71 -13.95 -0.86
N ARG A 91 20.40 -13.20 -1.74
CA ARG A 91 20.99 -11.91 -1.40
C ARG A 91 19.94 -10.82 -1.19
N VAL A 92 18.92 -10.75 -2.05
CA VAL A 92 17.79 -9.82 -1.87
C VAL A 92 17.10 -10.07 -0.54
N GLN A 93 16.80 -11.34 -0.22
CA GLN A 93 16.23 -11.71 1.09
C GLN A 93 17.15 -11.30 2.24
N ALA A 94 18.46 -11.58 2.17
CA ALA A 94 19.38 -11.22 3.23
C ALA A 94 19.47 -9.70 3.45
N ILE A 95 19.48 -8.90 2.38
CA ILE A 95 19.47 -7.43 2.48
C ILE A 95 18.15 -6.95 3.08
N TRP A 96 17.03 -7.53 2.64
CA TRP A 96 15.71 -7.21 3.17
C TRP A 96 15.65 -7.45 4.67
N ASN A 97 15.93 -8.69 5.09
CA ASN A 97 15.87 -9.13 6.48
C ASN A 97 16.78 -8.30 7.41
N ALA A 98 17.89 -7.77 6.88
CA ALA A 98 18.81 -6.94 7.65
C ALA A 98 18.38 -5.47 7.78
N SER A 99 17.52 -4.98 6.87
CA SER A 99 17.30 -3.53 6.71
C SER A 99 15.84 -3.10 6.78
N PHE A 100 14.90 -4.03 6.59
CA PHE A 100 13.47 -3.76 6.45
C PHE A 100 12.64 -4.73 7.29
N PHE A 101 11.35 -4.43 7.40
CA PHE A 101 10.36 -5.30 8.05
C PHE A 101 9.24 -5.62 7.04
N PRO A 102 8.65 -6.83 7.10
CA PRO A 102 8.97 -7.94 8.02
C PRO A 102 10.35 -8.55 7.75
N THR A 103 10.94 -9.19 8.77
CA THR A 103 12.32 -9.73 8.70
C THR A 103 12.41 -11.16 8.20
N HIS A 104 11.28 -11.85 8.02
CA HIS A 104 11.21 -13.15 7.40
C HIS A 104 10.39 -13.06 6.12
N VAL A 105 11.11 -12.92 5.02
CA VAL A 105 10.50 -12.82 3.69
C VAL A 105 11.06 -13.83 2.70
N ARG A 106 10.20 -14.16 1.74
CA ARG A 106 10.55 -14.80 0.48
C ARG A 106 10.63 -13.74 -0.61
N ALA A 107 11.65 -13.84 -1.47
CA ALA A 107 11.78 -12.98 -2.62
C ALA A 107 11.51 -13.78 -3.90
N GLU A 108 10.70 -13.22 -4.81
CA GLU A 108 10.30 -13.88 -6.05
C GLU A 108 10.48 -12.96 -7.27
N PRO A 109 11.39 -13.27 -8.19
CA PRO A 109 11.49 -12.54 -9.45
C PRO A 109 10.23 -12.82 -10.29
N TYR A 110 9.55 -11.77 -10.76
CA TYR A 110 8.26 -11.94 -11.43
C TYR A 110 8.20 -11.35 -12.85
N LYS A 111 8.93 -10.27 -13.14
CA LYS A 111 9.02 -9.66 -14.48
C LYS A 111 10.37 -8.98 -14.68
N ILE A 112 10.81 -8.85 -15.93
CA ILE A 112 11.81 -7.84 -16.32
C ILE A 112 11.07 -6.69 -16.99
N HIS A 113 11.09 -5.50 -16.36
CA HIS A 113 10.54 -4.28 -16.94
C HIS A 113 11.60 -3.50 -17.67
N MET A 114 11.26 -2.99 -18.85
CA MET A 114 12.16 -2.25 -19.72
C MET A 114 11.54 -0.91 -20.09
N TYR A 115 12.35 0.14 -20.00
CA TYR A 115 11.96 1.51 -20.31
C TYR A 115 12.95 2.08 -21.33
N GLY A 116 12.44 2.61 -22.44
CA GLY A 116 13.21 3.37 -23.42
C GLY A 116 13.03 4.88 -23.22
N PRO A 117 13.49 5.72 -24.16
CA PRO A 117 13.29 7.16 -24.10
C PRO A 117 11.81 7.54 -23.99
N GLY A 118 11.47 8.43 -23.05
CA GLY A 118 10.09 8.78 -22.68
C GLY A 118 9.35 7.69 -21.90
N GLY A 119 10.02 6.59 -21.54
CA GLY A 119 9.45 5.51 -20.77
C GLY A 119 9.21 5.94 -19.32
N LYS A 120 8.04 5.60 -18.78
CA LYS A 120 7.62 5.97 -17.42
C LYS A 120 6.57 5.01 -16.87
N PHE A 121 6.28 5.13 -15.59
CA PHE A 121 5.11 4.54 -14.96
C PHE A 121 4.64 5.48 -13.84
N GLU A 122 3.39 5.96 -13.93
CA GLU A 122 2.77 6.80 -12.91
C GLU A 122 2.74 6.14 -11.52
N SER A 123 2.48 6.95 -10.51
CA SER A 123 2.39 6.49 -9.11
C SER A 123 1.27 5.48 -8.92
N HIS A 124 1.61 4.29 -8.40
CA HIS A 124 0.68 3.19 -8.20
C HIS A 124 1.08 2.34 -6.98
N ARG A 125 0.21 1.39 -6.64
CA ARG A 125 0.55 0.20 -5.85
C ARG A 125 0.49 -1.01 -6.76
N ASP A 126 1.33 -1.98 -6.50
CA ASP A 126 1.23 -3.28 -7.13
C ASP A 126 -0.12 -3.93 -6.77
N THR A 127 -0.52 -4.83 -7.65
CA THR A 127 -1.65 -5.72 -7.41
C THR A 127 -1.51 -6.39 -6.04
N PRO A 128 -2.54 -6.31 -5.19
CA PRO A 128 -2.52 -7.04 -3.92
C PRO A 128 -2.42 -8.54 -4.13
N GLU A 129 -1.54 -9.15 -3.36
CA GLU A 129 -1.34 -10.59 -3.30
C GLU A 129 -1.14 -10.97 -1.84
N THR A 130 -1.61 -12.15 -1.44
CA THR A 130 -1.42 -12.64 -0.07
C THR A 130 0.07 -12.56 0.30
N ASP A 131 0.33 -12.01 1.48
CA ASP A 131 1.67 -11.80 2.04
C ASP A 131 2.57 -10.79 1.30
N LEU A 132 2.13 -10.20 0.19
CA LEU A 132 2.93 -9.21 -0.54
C LEU A 132 3.15 -7.96 0.31
N VAL A 133 4.41 -7.56 0.41
CA VAL A 133 4.83 -6.30 1.03
C VAL A 133 5.03 -5.27 -0.07
N ASP A 134 4.13 -4.30 -0.14
CA ASP A 134 4.15 -3.25 -1.16
C ASP A 134 4.01 -1.83 -0.57
N VAL A 135 4.49 -0.85 -1.33
CA VAL A 135 4.42 0.58 -1.04
C VAL A 135 4.05 1.34 -2.31
N ILE A 136 3.49 2.54 -2.18
CA ILE A 136 3.25 3.40 -3.35
C ILE A 136 4.59 3.73 -4.01
N HIS A 137 4.69 3.45 -5.31
CA HIS A 137 5.91 3.63 -6.09
C HIS A 137 5.63 4.08 -7.53
N PHE A 138 6.66 4.58 -8.21
CA PHE A 138 6.55 5.09 -9.58
C PHE A 138 7.91 5.00 -10.31
N VAL A 139 7.88 5.14 -11.63
CA VAL A 139 9.08 5.27 -12.46
C VAL A 139 9.03 6.61 -13.19
N GLY A 140 9.92 7.53 -12.80
CA GLY A 140 10.10 8.80 -13.49
C GLY A 140 10.55 8.60 -14.95
N GLU A 141 10.28 9.59 -15.78
CA GLU A 141 10.53 9.53 -17.21
C GLU A 141 12.02 9.31 -17.53
N ILE A 142 12.30 8.33 -18.38
CA ILE A 142 13.65 8.05 -18.89
C ILE A 142 13.96 9.02 -20.04
N ALA A 143 14.77 10.04 -19.77
CA ALA A 143 15.10 11.05 -20.79
C ALA A 143 15.88 10.48 -21.99
N THR A 144 16.86 9.60 -21.74
CA THR A 144 17.71 8.99 -22.77
C THR A 144 18.10 7.55 -22.41
N GLY A 145 18.48 6.78 -23.43
CA GLY A 145 18.95 5.39 -23.26
C GLY A 145 17.82 4.41 -22.95
N TYR A 146 18.22 3.24 -22.43
CA TYR A 146 17.31 2.16 -22.07
C TYR A 146 17.65 1.64 -20.66
N ARG A 147 16.62 1.24 -19.91
CA ARG A 147 16.74 0.70 -18.56
C ARG A 147 15.97 -0.61 -18.48
N ALA A 148 16.63 -1.70 -18.10
CA ALA A 148 15.99 -2.95 -17.73
C ALA A 148 16.04 -3.16 -16.20
N VAL A 149 14.97 -3.69 -15.62
CA VAL A 149 14.80 -3.89 -14.17
C VAL A 149 14.25 -5.28 -13.94
N ILE A 150 14.95 -6.11 -13.18
CA ILE A 150 14.39 -7.36 -12.67
C ILE A 150 13.53 -6.99 -11.46
N ALA A 151 12.21 -7.10 -11.60
CA ALA A 151 11.27 -6.84 -10.55
C ALA A 151 11.11 -8.08 -9.67
N VAL A 152 11.18 -7.89 -8.35
CA VAL A 152 11.16 -8.96 -7.35
C VAL A 152 10.07 -8.65 -6.34
N LYS A 153 9.10 -9.55 -6.20
CA LYS A 153 8.10 -9.50 -5.14
C LYS A 153 8.73 -9.90 -3.82
N ILE A 154 8.34 -9.22 -2.76
CA ILE A 154 8.73 -9.57 -1.39
C ILE A 154 7.48 -10.02 -0.66
N LEU A 155 7.47 -11.29 -0.25
CA LEU A 155 6.33 -11.90 0.42
C LEU A 155 6.72 -12.26 1.85
N ARG A 156 5.87 -11.94 2.81
CA ARG A 156 6.00 -12.39 4.19
C ARG A 156 6.02 -13.92 4.24
N GLN A 157 6.82 -14.48 5.14
CA GLN A 157 6.74 -15.88 5.51
C GLN A 157 6.20 -15.95 6.94
N HIS A 158 5.04 -16.57 7.11
CA HIS A 158 4.51 -16.81 8.44
C HIS A 158 5.49 -17.66 9.26
N GLN A 159 5.78 -17.19 10.46
CA GLN A 159 6.47 -17.97 11.48
C GLN A 159 5.47 -18.39 12.56
N GLU A 160 5.63 -19.60 13.09
CA GLU A 160 4.82 -20.08 14.22
C GLU A 160 5.00 -19.22 15.49
N THR A 161 6.10 -18.48 15.57
CA THR A 161 6.39 -17.53 16.63
C THR A 161 6.32 -16.08 16.11
N PRO A 162 5.62 -15.17 16.79
CA PRO A 162 5.59 -13.76 16.41
C PRO A 162 7.01 -13.20 16.31
N GLU A 163 7.31 -12.47 15.22
CA GLU A 163 8.57 -11.75 15.12
C GLU A 163 8.73 -10.81 16.31
N VAL A 164 9.70 -11.09 17.18
CA VAL A 164 10.12 -10.13 18.20
C VAL A 164 10.66 -8.92 17.44
N PRO A 165 10.14 -7.70 17.66
CA PRO A 165 10.63 -6.54 16.92
C PRO A 165 12.14 -6.43 17.07
N ALA A 166 12.87 -6.54 15.96
CA ALA A 166 14.34 -6.52 15.95
C ALA A 166 14.93 -5.23 16.58
N ASN A 167 14.08 -4.22 16.83
CA ASN A 167 14.44 -3.00 17.53
C ASN A 167 13.70 -2.87 18.88
N ILE A 168 14.06 -3.73 19.84
CA ILE A 168 13.60 -3.67 21.25
C ILE A 168 13.74 -2.25 21.83
N GLN A 169 14.77 -1.50 21.43
CA GLN A 169 14.95 -0.12 21.90
C GLN A 169 13.88 0.83 21.37
N LEU A 170 13.54 0.74 20.08
CA LEU A 170 12.46 1.53 19.49
C LEU A 170 11.11 1.15 20.09
N GLN A 171 10.81 -0.15 20.23
CA GLN A 171 9.60 -0.63 20.88
C GLN A 171 9.47 -0.08 22.30
N ARG A 172 10.55 -0.12 23.10
CA ARG A 172 10.56 0.44 24.45
C ARG A 172 10.28 1.94 24.45
N LYS A 173 10.92 2.71 23.56
CA LYS A 173 10.68 4.16 23.44
C LYS A 173 9.23 4.47 23.06
N ILE A 174 8.66 3.70 22.13
CA ILE A 174 7.24 3.85 21.74
C ILE A 174 6.37 3.53 22.95
N LYS A 175 6.59 2.40 23.63
CA LYS A 175 5.86 2.02 24.84
C LYS A 175 5.88 3.11 25.92
N ASP A 176 7.06 3.69 26.19
CA ASP A 176 7.22 4.74 27.20
C ASP A 176 6.37 5.98 26.87
N VAL A 177 6.15 6.27 25.58
CA VAL A 177 5.23 7.34 25.13
C VAL A 177 3.77 6.89 25.28
N LEU A 178 3.44 5.67 24.86
CA LEU A 178 2.07 5.14 24.94
C LEU A 178 1.55 5.05 26.37
N MET A 179 2.41 4.76 27.35
CA MET A 179 2.07 4.72 28.77
C MET A 179 1.72 6.09 29.37
N GLN A 180 1.94 7.19 28.63
CA GLN A 180 1.56 8.54 29.04
C GLN A 180 0.15 8.93 28.54
N LEU A 181 -0.49 8.09 27.72
CA LEU A 181 -1.84 8.33 27.20
C LEU A 181 -2.90 7.70 28.11
N ASP A 182 -3.98 8.43 28.37
CA ASP A 182 -5.14 7.91 29.08
C ASP A 182 -5.94 6.98 28.16
N THR A 183 -6.22 5.76 28.61
CA THR A 183 -7.10 4.84 27.87
C THR A 183 -8.59 5.21 28.07
N PRO A 184 -9.44 5.12 27.03
CA PRO A 184 -9.13 4.57 25.69
C PRO A 184 -8.45 5.59 24.76
N TYR A 185 -7.60 5.10 23.86
CA TYR A 185 -7.03 5.90 22.77
C TYR A 185 -6.86 5.08 21.49
N GLY A 186 -6.81 5.77 20.36
CA GLY A 186 -6.51 5.21 19.05
C GLY A 186 -5.26 5.82 18.43
N ILE A 187 -4.51 5.05 17.65
CA ILE A 187 -3.38 5.53 16.87
C ILE A 187 -3.56 5.07 15.43
N LEU A 188 -3.66 6.04 14.51
CA LEU A 188 -3.73 5.79 13.08
C LEU A 188 -2.37 5.28 12.59
N LEU A 189 -2.40 4.16 11.87
CA LEU A 189 -1.23 3.54 11.32
C LEU A 189 -0.70 4.31 10.11
N GLN A 190 0.61 4.22 9.89
CA GLN A 190 1.27 4.90 8.78
C GLN A 190 0.92 4.26 7.43
N HIS A 191 0.85 2.93 7.40
CA HIS A 191 0.55 2.18 6.19
C HIS A 191 -0.93 1.85 6.09
N GLN A 192 -1.35 1.64 4.86
CA GLN A 192 -2.64 1.03 4.55
C GLN A 192 -2.42 -0.45 4.32
N TYR A 193 -3.37 -1.25 4.75
CA TYR A 193 -3.30 -2.69 4.70
C TYR A 193 -4.53 -3.25 4.01
N SER A 194 -4.42 -4.45 3.45
CA SER A 194 -5.59 -5.11 2.88
C SER A 194 -6.64 -5.37 3.97
N ALA A 195 -7.91 -5.51 3.61
CA ALA A 195 -8.89 -6.10 4.52
C ALA A 195 -8.39 -7.50 4.99
N GLY A 196 -8.74 -7.86 6.22
CA GLY A 196 -8.30 -9.12 6.84
C GLY A 196 -6.85 -9.14 7.34
N THR A 197 -6.13 -8.02 7.30
CA THR A 197 -4.73 -7.97 7.77
C THR A 197 -4.66 -8.23 9.26
N ALA A 198 -4.04 -9.36 9.63
CA ALA A 198 -3.75 -9.72 11.02
C ALA A 198 -2.33 -9.31 11.46
N GLU A 199 -1.40 -9.14 10.52
CA GLU A 199 0.00 -8.84 10.78
C GLU A 199 0.44 -7.55 10.10
N LEU A 200 1.00 -6.63 10.89
CA LEU A 200 1.45 -5.33 10.40
C LEU A 200 2.90 -5.37 9.89
N ASN A 201 3.24 -4.39 9.06
CA ASN A 201 4.57 -4.20 8.48
C ASN A 201 5.28 -3.01 9.13
N GLY A 202 6.63 -3.02 9.14
CA GLY A 202 7.39 -1.79 9.39
C GLY A 202 7.19 -1.19 10.80
N PRO A 203 7.25 0.15 10.89
CA PRO A 203 6.98 0.91 12.12
C PRO A 203 5.64 0.57 12.79
N ASP A 204 4.61 0.25 12.01
CA ASP A 204 3.27 -0.05 12.54
C ASP A 204 3.25 -1.37 13.33
N ALA A 205 4.06 -2.36 12.92
CA ALA A 205 4.24 -3.60 13.67
C ALA A 205 4.90 -3.35 15.04
N VAL A 206 5.93 -2.49 15.06
CA VAL A 206 6.61 -2.10 16.31
C VAL A 206 5.67 -1.33 17.23
N LEU A 207 4.85 -0.44 16.66
CA LEU A 207 3.83 0.31 17.38
C LEU A 207 2.77 -0.62 18.00
N HIS A 208 2.23 -1.57 17.23
CA HIS A 208 1.24 -2.52 17.71
C HIS A 208 1.79 -3.42 18.82
N ALA A 209 3.02 -3.93 18.66
CA ALA A 209 3.69 -4.70 19.70
C ALA A 209 3.90 -3.86 20.98
N ALA A 210 4.37 -2.61 20.84
CA ALA A 210 4.53 -1.70 21.97
C ALA A 210 3.21 -1.39 22.68
N ALA A 211 2.11 -1.24 21.94
CA ALA A 211 0.77 -1.04 22.48
C ALA A 211 0.33 -2.27 23.31
N GLY A 212 0.58 -3.49 22.82
CA GLY A 212 0.31 -4.72 23.57
C GLY A 212 1.00 -4.77 24.93
N ASP A 213 2.20 -4.21 25.03
CA ASP A 213 2.99 -4.17 26.25
C ASP A 213 2.54 -3.10 27.27
N THR A 214 1.58 -2.23 26.91
CA THR A 214 1.03 -1.20 27.83
C THR A 214 0.09 -1.79 28.88
N GLY A 215 -0.38 -3.03 28.67
CA GLY A 215 -1.29 -3.71 29.57
C GLY A 215 -2.78 -3.46 29.29
N GLY A 216 -3.15 -2.61 28.33
CA GLY A 216 -4.53 -2.45 27.85
C GLY A 216 -5.02 -3.62 26.99
N ASP A 217 -6.29 -3.60 26.60
CA ASP A 217 -6.84 -4.49 25.56
C ASP A 217 -6.64 -3.82 24.19
N VAL A 218 -5.82 -4.43 23.34
CA VAL A 218 -5.36 -3.84 22.08
C VAL A 218 -6.13 -4.45 20.92
N LYS A 219 -6.76 -3.60 20.11
CA LYS A 219 -7.50 -3.96 18.90
C LYS A 219 -6.81 -3.37 17.68
N LEU A 220 -6.73 -4.15 16.61
CA LEU A 220 -6.35 -3.69 15.28
C LEU A 220 -7.62 -3.60 14.43
N LEU A 221 -7.87 -2.43 13.84
CA LEU A 221 -9.13 -2.16 13.14
C LEU A 221 -8.88 -1.43 11.82
N PRO A 222 -9.56 -1.82 10.73
CA PRO A 222 -9.70 -0.95 9.58
C PRO A 222 -10.60 0.24 9.95
N VAL A 223 -10.26 1.43 9.46
CA VAL A 223 -10.98 2.67 9.77
C VAL A 223 -11.18 3.56 8.55
N LEU A 224 -12.28 4.32 8.57
CA LEU A 224 -12.56 5.45 7.69
C LEU A 224 -12.39 6.75 8.46
N ILE A 225 -11.78 7.74 7.83
CA ILE A 225 -11.55 9.06 8.44
C ILE A 225 -12.37 10.08 7.65
N ARG A 226 -13.31 10.75 8.33
CA ARG A 226 -14.07 11.86 7.74
C ARG A 226 -13.52 13.17 8.27
N TRP A 227 -13.06 14.02 7.38
CA TRP A 227 -12.63 15.37 7.72
C TRP A 227 -13.61 16.40 7.19
N THR A 228 -14.02 17.33 8.05
CA THR A 228 -14.84 18.48 7.67
C THR A 228 -14.27 19.73 8.32
N ALA A 229 -14.00 20.75 7.52
CA ALA A 229 -13.63 22.07 8.00
C ALA A 229 -14.62 23.10 7.46
N SER A 230 -15.24 23.87 8.35
CA SER A 230 -16.12 24.98 8.00
C SER A 230 -15.52 26.28 8.54
N ARG A 231 -15.50 27.30 7.67
CA ARG A 231 -15.11 28.66 8.02
C ARG A 231 -16.23 29.59 7.58
N TYR A 232 -16.90 30.21 8.55
CA TYR A 232 -17.90 31.22 8.29
C TYR A 232 -17.21 32.59 8.28
N GLU A 233 -17.04 33.19 7.10
CA GLU A 233 -16.67 34.60 6.98
C GLU A 233 -17.94 35.44 6.94
N PHE A 234 -18.17 36.24 7.99
CA PHE A 234 -19.31 37.14 8.03
C PHE A 234 -18.96 38.46 7.36
N SER A 235 -19.72 38.83 6.32
CA SER A 235 -19.72 40.16 5.73
C SER A 235 -21.02 40.87 6.11
N GLY A 236 -21.14 41.32 7.37
CA GLY A 236 -22.39 41.93 7.86
C GLY A 236 -22.13 42.94 8.97
N HIS A 237 -22.60 44.17 8.77
CA HIS A 237 -22.37 45.36 9.59
C HIS A 237 -23.24 45.45 10.86
N ASP A 238 -23.81 44.35 11.35
CA ASP A 238 -24.74 44.41 12.49
C ASP A 238 -24.05 44.02 13.82
N PRO A 239 -23.76 44.98 14.71
CA PRO A 239 -23.05 44.75 15.96
C PRO A 239 -23.89 44.07 17.04
N GLU A 240 -25.15 43.71 16.81
CA GLU A 240 -25.99 43.06 17.83
C GLU A 240 -26.23 41.55 17.60
N ASP A 241 -25.82 41.00 16.45
CA ASP A 241 -25.99 39.58 16.10
C ASP A 241 -24.68 38.79 16.25
N TYR A 242 -24.06 38.88 17.43
CA TYR A 242 -22.83 38.19 17.82
C TYR A 242 -23.05 36.68 18.00
N ASP A 243 -23.34 35.94 16.93
CA ASP A 243 -22.97 34.52 16.88
C ASP A 243 -21.56 34.44 16.29
N TRP A 244 -20.59 34.23 17.17
CA TRP A 244 -19.17 34.15 16.86
C TRP A 244 -18.94 33.25 15.65
N GLY A 245 -18.27 33.75 14.61
CA GLY A 245 -17.85 32.92 13.47
C GLY A 245 -17.08 31.69 13.98
N LYS A 246 -17.75 30.54 14.03
CA LYS A 246 -17.15 29.29 14.49
C LYS A 246 -16.36 28.71 13.34
N ASN A 247 -15.04 28.72 13.46
CA ASN A 247 -14.21 27.83 12.69
C ASN A 247 -14.33 26.45 13.34
N GLU A 248 -15.00 25.51 12.69
CA GLU A 248 -15.11 24.14 13.17
C GLU A 248 -14.25 23.23 12.27
N CYS A 249 -13.44 22.39 12.90
CA CYS A 249 -12.67 21.36 12.24
C CYS A 249 -12.96 20.05 12.97
N ARG A 250 -13.46 19.06 12.23
CA ARG A 250 -13.83 17.75 12.76
C ARG A 250 -13.15 16.66 11.95
N ALA A 251 -12.57 15.68 12.62
CA ALA A 251 -11.90 14.53 12.05
C ALA A 251 -12.44 13.27 12.72
N ASP A 252 -13.60 12.79 12.27
CA ASP A 252 -14.22 11.59 12.82
C ASP A 252 -13.52 10.33 12.31
N VAL A 253 -13.33 9.34 13.18
CA VAL A 253 -12.82 8.03 12.82
C VAL A 253 -13.93 7.00 13.01
N PHE A 254 -14.25 6.27 11.95
CA PHE A 254 -15.28 5.24 11.92
C PHE A 254 -14.64 3.87 11.73
N PRO A 255 -15.02 2.84 12.49
CA PRO A 255 -14.57 1.48 12.23
C PRO A 255 -15.15 0.97 10.91
N MET A 256 -14.39 0.13 10.20
CA MET A 256 -14.81 -0.51 8.95
C MET A 256 -14.48 -2.00 9.00
N THR A 257 -15.20 -2.73 9.85
CA THR A 257 -15.02 -4.18 10.04
C THR A 257 -15.58 -4.99 8.85
N GLU A 258 -15.29 -6.29 8.81
CA GLU A 258 -15.85 -7.22 7.80
C GLU A 258 -17.38 -7.15 7.77
N ALA A 259 -18.05 -7.07 8.92
CA ALA A 259 -19.50 -6.89 9.00
C ALA A 259 -19.99 -5.61 8.28
N HIS A 260 -19.21 -4.52 8.32
CA HIS A 260 -19.53 -3.31 7.56
C HIS A 260 -19.36 -3.53 6.05
N VAL A 261 -18.28 -4.18 5.64
CA VAL A 261 -18.02 -4.53 4.24
C VAL A 261 -19.14 -5.43 3.69
N ASP A 262 -19.50 -6.48 4.42
CA ASP A 262 -20.58 -7.40 4.06
C ASP A 262 -21.92 -6.68 3.92
N THR A 263 -22.23 -5.77 4.84
CA THR A 263 -23.48 -5.00 4.79
C THR A 263 -23.49 -4.09 3.55
N VAL A 264 -22.37 -3.42 3.24
CA VAL A 264 -22.23 -2.59 2.02
C VAL A 264 -22.36 -3.43 0.75
N LEU A 265 -21.68 -4.59 0.68
CA LEU A 265 -21.75 -5.49 -0.47
C LEU A 265 -23.16 -6.06 -0.67
N ALA A 266 -23.84 -6.45 0.42
CA ALA A 266 -25.23 -6.90 0.38
C ALA A 266 -26.14 -5.78 -0.15
N HIS A 267 -25.92 -4.54 0.30
CA HIS A 267 -26.67 -3.38 -0.15
C HIS A 267 -26.49 -3.13 -1.66
N ILE A 268 -25.25 -3.07 -2.16
CA ILE A 268 -24.94 -2.89 -3.58
C ILE A 268 -25.61 -3.98 -4.44
N ARG A 269 -25.56 -5.25 -3.99
CA ARG A 269 -26.22 -6.36 -4.68
C ARG A 269 -27.73 -6.17 -4.76
N THR A 270 -28.35 -5.64 -3.70
CA THR A 270 -29.79 -5.36 -3.68
C THR A 270 -30.18 -4.11 -4.47
N GLU A 271 -29.37 -3.06 -4.51
CA GLU A 271 -29.62 -1.86 -5.31
C GLU A 271 -29.51 -2.12 -6.81
N ASN A 272 -28.52 -2.91 -7.23
CA ASN A 272 -28.44 -3.39 -8.61
C ASN A 272 -29.68 -4.21 -9.02
N ALA A 273 -30.40 -4.81 -8.05
CA ALA A 273 -31.68 -5.47 -8.29
C ALA A 273 -32.90 -4.53 -8.21
N ARG A 274 -32.76 -3.35 -7.59
CA ARG A 274 -33.82 -2.38 -7.26
C ARG A 274 -33.81 -1.10 -8.09
N ALA A 275 -33.01 -1.00 -9.15
CA ALA A 275 -32.91 0.16 -10.05
C ALA A 275 -34.19 0.50 -10.85
N LYS A 276 -35.39 0.33 -10.28
CA LYS A 276 -36.71 0.63 -10.87
C LYS A 276 -37.69 1.38 -9.94
N ASP A 277 -37.36 1.73 -8.69
CA ASP A 277 -38.27 2.49 -7.82
C ASP A 277 -37.70 3.88 -7.47
N GLU A 278 -38.52 4.91 -7.71
CA GLU A 278 -38.19 6.35 -7.68
C GLU A 278 -38.13 6.98 -6.26
N ASP A 279 -38.22 6.20 -5.18
CA ASP A 279 -38.24 6.76 -3.81
C ASP A 279 -36.82 6.83 -3.22
N HIS A 280 -36.10 7.90 -3.56
CA HIS A 280 -34.72 8.19 -3.16
C HIS A 280 -34.58 8.62 -1.68
N ARG A 281 -34.90 7.72 -0.75
CA ARG A 281 -34.36 7.84 0.61
C ARG A 281 -33.21 6.86 0.75
N GLU A 282 -31.99 7.40 0.87
CA GLU A 282 -30.81 6.60 1.19
C GLU A 282 -31.09 5.78 2.46
N PRO A 283 -31.10 4.45 2.37
CA PRO A 283 -31.32 3.61 3.54
C PRO A 283 -30.13 3.80 4.49
N LYS A 284 -30.42 4.17 5.74
CA LYS A 284 -29.41 4.14 6.79
C LYS A 284 -28.97 2.69 6.99
N LEU A 285 -27.74 2.37 6.56
CA LEU A 285 -27.13 1.08 6.84
C LEU A 285 -26.80 1.03 8.33
N PHE A 286 -27.50 0.19 9.07
CA PHE A 286 -27.16 -0.14 10.45
C PHE A 286 -26.46 -1.49 10.47
N VAL A 287 -25.24 -1.52 11.00
CA VAL A 287 -24.46 -2.74 11.18
C VAL A 287 -24.58 -3.17 12.63
N ASP A 288 -25.23 -4.30 12.88
CA ASP A 288 -25.25 -4.91 14.21
C ASP A 288 -23.96 -5.71 14.40
N LEU A 289 -23.10 -5.24 15.30
CA LEU A 289 -21.83 -5.88 15.64
C LEU A 289 -21.96 -6.87 16.81
N LYS A 290 -23.18 -7.12 17.30
CA LYS A 290 -23.40 -8.05 18.41
C LYS A 290 -22.93 -9.46 18.04
N GLY A 291 -22.16 -10.09 18.93
CA GLY A 291 -21.58 -11.41 18.70
C GLY A 291 -20.39 -11.42 17.73
N THR A 292 -19.89 -10.26 17.31
CA THR A 292 -18.63 -10.12 16.57
C THR A 292 -17.50 -9.70 17.50
N ASP A 293 -16.24 -9.86 17.07
CA ASP A 293 -15.07 -9.36 17.80
C ASP A 293 -15.04 -7.82 17.94
N ALA A 294 -15.96 -7.14 17.24
CA ALA A 294 -16.18 -5.70 17.28
C ALA A 294 -17.40 -5.29 18.12
N GLU A 295 -18.02 -6.19 18.89
CA GLU A 295 -19.17 -5.87 19.75
C GLU A 295 -18.84 -4.75 20.77
N TRP A 296 -17.57 -4.62 21.17
CA TRP A 296 -17.10 -3.56 22.06
C TRP A 296 -17.36 -2.15 21.52
N ILE A 297 -17.46 -1.99 20.20
CA ILE A 297 -17.81 -0.73 19.53
C ILE A 297 -19.24 -0.30 19.89
N ASN A 298 -20.15 -1.28 20.01
CA ASN A 298 -21.54 -1.03 20.38
C ASN A 298 -21.72 -0.85 21.90
N THR A 299 -20.88 -1.49 22.72
CA THR A 299 -21.03 -1.50 24.19
C THR A 299 -20.25 -0.40 24.91
N GLN A 300 -19.21 0.19 24.31
CA GLN A 300 -18.46 1.35 24.86
C GLN A 300 -19.23 2.69 24.86
N GLY A 301 -20.57 2.64 24.78
CA GLY A 301 -21.52 3.71 25.05
C GLY A 301 -20.93 5.11 25.30
N ALA A 302 -20.95 5.94 24.26
CA ALA A 302 -20.95 7.40 24.30
C ALA A 302 -19.64 8.17 24.60
N GLN A 303 -18.51 7.55 24.94
CA GLN A 303 -17.25 8.31 25.08
C GLN A 303 -16.44 8.33 23.78
N PRO A 304 -16.15 9.53 23.21
CA PRO A 304 -15.28 9.63 22.04
C PRO A 304 -13.88 9.11 22.37
N ILE A 305 -13.38 8.18 21.55
CA ILE A 305 -11.98 7.74 21.63
C ILE A 305 -11.11 8.77 20.90
N PRO A 306 -10.12 9.41 21.55
CA PRO A 306 -9.18 10.28 20.86
C PRO A 306 -8.27 9.44 19.94
N PHE A 307 -8.13 9.87 18.69
CA PHE A 307 -7.19 9.29 17.74
C PHE A 307 -6.00 10.20 17.51
N TYR A 308 -4.80 9.63 17.57
CA TYR A 308 -3.55 10.31 17.27
C TYR A 308 -2.97 9.77 15.96
N SER A 309 -2.26 10.62 15.22
CA SER A 309 -1.47 10.20 14.06
C SER A 309 -0.09 10.81 14.14
N PRO A 310 0.99 10.03 13.96
CA PRO A 310 2.33 10.59 13.84
C PRO A 310 2.49 11.46 12.60
N GLN A 311 1.68 11.24 11.55
CA GLN A 311 1.71 11.99 10.30
C GLN A 311 0.33 11.99 9.63
N PHE A 312 -0.57 12.84 10.09
CA PHE A 312 -1.99 12.83 9.66
C PHE A 312 -2.19 12.89 8.13
N SER A 313 -1.40 13.72 7.44
CA SER A 313 -1.47 13.86 5.97
C SER A 313 -0.96 12.65 5.18
N GLY A 314 -0.17 11.78 5.82
CA GLY A 314 0.29 10.52 5.24
C GLY A 314 -0.62 9.34 5.57
N THR A 315 -1.36 9.41 6.70
CA THR A 315 -2.24 8.34 7.19
C THR A 315 -3.68 8.44 6.71
N SER A 316 -4.07 9.63 6.21
CA SER A 316 -5.40 9.88 5.65
C SER A 316 -5.31 9.91 4.12
N VAL A 317 -6.13 9.09 3.47
CA VAL A 317 -6.46 9.30 2.06
C VAL A 317 -7.73 10.14 2.05
N ALA A 318 -7.65 11.32 1.44
CA ALA A 318 -8.84 12.10 1.19
C ALA A 318 -9.74 11.31 0.23
N TRP A 319 -10.86 10.82 0.74
CA TRP A 319 -11.96 10.36 -0.10
C TRP A 319 -12.61 11.62 -0.67
N LEU A 320 -12.02 12.15 -1.74
CA LEU A 320 -12.59 13.25 -2.50
C LEU A 320 -13.72 12.66 -3.37
N GLU A 321 -14.91 13.21 -3.23
CA GLU A 321 -16.05 12.96 -4.14
C GLU A 321 -15.74 13.46 -5.57
N GLU A 322 -14.65 14.20 -5.75
CA GLU A 322 -14.09 14.44 -7.08
C GLU A 322 -13.48 13.14 -7.61
N LEU A 323 -14.19 12.54 -8.57
CA LEU A 323 -13.79 11.47 -9.50
C LEU A 323 -12.48 11.82 -10.26
N TYR A 324 -11.38 12.04 -9.55
CA TYR A 324 -10.07 12.10 -10.16
C TYR A 324 -9.61 10.65 -10.41
N ASN A 325 -9.48 10.33 -11.69
CA ASN A 325 -9.13 9.03 -12.27
C ASN A 325 -7.77 8.43 -11.81
N THR A 326 -7.16 8.91 -10.72
CA THR A 326 -5.84 8.46 -10.26
C THR A 326 -5.87 7.11 -9.56
N PHE A 327 -7.04 6.64 -9.10
CA PHE A 327 -7.20 5.31 -8.50
C PHE A 327 -7.52 4.21 -9.53
N GLU A 328 -7.76 4.56 -10.80
CA GLU A 328 -8.14 3.59 -11.84
C GLU A 328 -6.94 2.73 -12.33
N HIS A 329 -5.76 2.84 -11.73
CA HIS A 329 -4.53 2.23 -12.26
C HIS A 329 -3.81 1.30 -11.28
N THR A 330 -4.51 0.81 -10.24
CA THR A 330 -4.06 -0.33 -9.43
C THR A 330 -4.27 -1.61 -10.25
N GLY A 331 -3.26 -2.48 -10.30
CA GLY A 331 -3.13 -3.59 -11.26
C GLY A 331 -4.33 -4.56 -11.36
N ASN A 332 -4.45 -5.30 -12.47
CA ASN A 332 -5.59 -6.10 -12.95
C ASN A 332 -5.29 -7.59 -12.87
N GLU A 333 -4.09 -7.90 -12.38
CA GLU A 333 -3.80 -9.17 -11.76
C GLU A 333 -4.53 -9.23 -10.40
N SER A 334 -5.18 -8.12 -9.97
CA SER A 334 -6.03 -8.08 -8.79
C SER A 334 -7.20 -9.03 -9.00
N ARG A 335 -7.45 -9.82 -7.97
CA ARG A 335 -8.70 -10.55 -7.83
C ARG A 335 -9.56 -9.67 -6.94
N PRO A 336 -10.25 -8.65 -7.48
CA PRO A 336 -10.85 -7.55 -6.72
C PRO A 336 -11.97 -7.99 -5.78
N TYR A 337 -12.48 -9.20 -6.02
CA TYR A 337 -13.47 -9.89 -5.21
C TYR A 337 -12.85 -10.64 -4.04
N GLU A 338 -11.52 -10.69 -3.95
CA GLU A 338 -10.80 -11.18 -2.79
C GLU A 338 -10.55 -10.04 -1.82
N GLU A 339 -10.69 -10.35 -0.53
CA GLU A 339 -10.53 -9.43 0.59
C GLU A 339 -9.16 -8.73 0.60
N ASN A 340 -8.13 -9.42 0.11
CA ASN A 340 -6.77 -8.90 -0.01
C ASN A 340 -6.66 -7.69 -0.96
N SER A 341 -7.66 -7.45 -1.83
CA SER A 341 -7.60 -6.43 -2.88
C SER A 341 -8.01 -5.01 -2.44
N ILE A 342 -8.48 -4.83 -1.21
CA ILE A 342 -8.96 -3.55 -0.69
C ILE A 342 -7.99 -3.02 0.36
N TYR A 343 -7.23 -1.96 0.04
CA TYR A 343 -6.40 -1.26 1.03
C TYR A 343 -7.23 -0.27 1.85
N LEU A 344 -7.21 -0.43 3.17
CA LEU A 344 -7.86 0.44 4.13
C LEU A 344 -6.81 1.12 5.02
N SER A 345 -7.12 2.31 5.52
CA SER A 345 -6.40 2.85 6.66
C SER A 345 -6.71 1.97 7.88
N TYR A 346 -5.72 1.75 8.74
CA TYR A 346 -5.88 0.98 9.97
C TYR A 346 -5.55 1.82 11.19
N ALA A 347 -6.05 1.39 12.34
CA ALA A 347 -5.71 1.95 13.63
C ALA A 347 -5.48 0.87 14.67
N VAL A 348 -4.56 1.17 15.58
CA VAL A 348 -4.40 0.43 16.84
C VAL A 348 -5.23 1.17 17.89
N VAL A 349 -6.21 0.48 18.49
CA VAL A 349 -7.06 1.01 19.55
C VAL A 349 -6.72 0.30 20.85
N VAL A 350 -6.43 1.07 21.88
CA VAL A 350 -6.11 0.55 23.21
C VAL A 350 -7.25 0.91 24.15
N LEU A 351 -7.88 -0.13 24.70
CA LEU A 351 -9.03 -0.03 25.60
C LEU A 351 -8.59 -0.30 27.04
N PRO A 352 -9.30 0.28 28.04
CA PRO A 352 -9.12 -0.12 29.43
C PRO A 352 -9.51 -1.60 29.61
N LYS A 353 -8.78 -2.30 30.47
CA LYS A 353 -9.08 -3.69 30.85
C LYS A 353 -10.16 -3.80 31.90
#